data_AF-A0A260RLA0-F1
#
_entry.id   AF-A0A260RLA0-F1
#
_cell.length_a   1.000
_cell.length_b   1.000
_cell.length_c   1.000
_cell.angle_alpha   90.00
_cell.angle_beta   90.00
_cell.angle_gamma   90.00
#
_symmetry.space_group_name_H-M   'P 1'
#
loop_
_entity.id
_entity.type
_entity.pdbx_description
1 polymer ?
#
loop_
_entity_poly.entity_id
_entity_poly.type
_entity_poly.pdbx_seq_one_letter_code
_entity_poly.pdbx_strand_id
1 'polypeptide(L)'
;MHAVGAFPNVGCRRRHPVHRSAVLLTSSFARRSWQRYEERYTIFQFYRRLMLNLVALDGRYGVEAYSLNIIEPIRSAKPANARYGISTGGVSPTVKGVSVAVKADRYPAFESLDRIAVTEMRPPTSPAGIVAAFYSLVRAPEDSPLTYQISRAILDLTPGKALIVTGLVDTHRFPVGEIDGPLGSIALARALVALGHDVTIIVDREAIAPITAVLDAADISGIDLHAASFTDAAAAQEFGAQFGLVVAVEKLGRNSKGGRHLVWGTPVLIGDEFADDYVIGAAAAGGLTVGVGDNGNEIGFGKIRELAEPLTPAGVVVDGGFFAATDVDYLLPASVSNFGCYALISALAIASGRGELALDGETIGRWTNVGLDNGLRSGGVDDVHFRGDDGIPTRFVVATAEMFAGIVHQALLGDAWVAATSA
;
A
#
# COMPACT_ATOMS: atom_id res chain seq x y z
N MET A 1 -38.31 4.64 -61.31
CA MET A 1 -37.20 4.40 -62.25
C MET A 1 -36.06 3.79 -61.46
N HIS A 2 -35.81 2.50 -61.72
CA HIS A 2 -34.73 1.56 -61.33
C HIS A 2 -34.23 1.56 -59.86
N ALA A 3 -34.63 0.63 -58.98
CA ALA A 3 -34.53 -0.86 -58.94
C ALA A 3 -33.14 -1.34 -58.42
N VAL A 4 -32.98 -1.90 -57.19
CA VAL A 4 -33.35 -3.24 -56.63
C VAL A 4 -32.34 -4.36 -56.97
N GLY A 5 -31.95 -5.16 -55.95
CA GLY A 5 -31.50 -6.57 -56.05
C GLY A 5 -30.28 -6.90 -55.18
N ALA A 6 -30.35 -7.54 -54.01
CA ALA A 6 -30.76 -8.91 -53.67
C ALA A 6 -29.71 -10.02 -54.00
N PHE A 7 -29.25 -10.72 -52.94
CA PHE A 7 -28.60 -12.05 -52.84
C PHE A 7 -29.31 -13.14 -53.71
N PRO A 8 -28.83 -14.40 -53.93
CA PRO A 8 -27.99 -15.27 -53.06
C PRO A 8 -27.07 -16.34 -53.78
N ASN A 9 -26.50 -17.29 -53.00
CA ASN A 9 -26.70 -18.76 -53.10
C ASN A 9 -25.47 -19.72 -53.22
N VAL A 10 -25.52 -20.79 -52.38
CA VAL A 10 -24.96 -22.19 -52.46
C VAL A 10 -23.46 -22.44 -52.71
N GLY A 11 -22.75 -23.40 -52.07
CA GLY A 11 -23.09 -24.45 -51.10
C GLY A 11 -21.95 -25.49 -50.92
N CYS A 12 -22.21 -26.45 -50.02
CA CYS A 12 -21.67 -27.83 -49.95
C CYS A 12 -20.49 -28.19 -48.98
N ARG A 13 -20.92 -28.79 -47.86
CA ARG A 13 -20.41 -29.92 -47.04
C ARG A 13 -19.00 -30.52 -47.29
N ARG A 14 -18.27 -30.77 -46.19
CA ARG A 14 -17.66 -32.10 -45.82
C ARG A 14 -17.39 -32.19 -44.30
N ARG A 15 -17.52 -33.42 -43.75
CA ARG A 15 -17.45 -33.81 -42.32
C ARG A 15 -16.00 -34.17 -41.87
N HIS A 16 -15.65 -33.79 -40.63
CA HIS A 16 -14.76 -34.39 -39.57
C HIS A 16 -13.37 -35.03 -39.90
N PRO A 17 -12.40 -35.20 -38.94
CA PRO A 17 -12.41 -34.99 -37.47
C PRO A 17 -11.21 -34.22 -36.84
N VAL A 18 -11.42 -33.80 -35.58
CA VAL A 18 -10.49 -33.68 -34.41
C VAL A 18 -9.00 -33.33 -34.63
N HIS A 19 -8.56 -32.17 -34.12
CA HIS A 19 -7.37 -32.07 -33.24
C HIS A 19 -7.41 -30.79 -32.38
N ARG A 20 -7.15 -30.98 -31.08
CA ARG A 20 -7.01 -29.93 -30.04
C ARG A 20 -5.88 -28.96 -30.39
N SER A 21 -6.08 -27.66 -30.17
CA SER A 21 -5.04 -26.73 -29.72
C SER A 21 -5.69 -25.45 -29.18
N ALA A 22 -5.58 -25.26 -27.86
CA ALA A 22 -5.95 -24.04 -27.17
C ALA A 22 -4.97 -22.93 -27.57
N VAL A 23 -5.48 -21.80 -28.03
CA VAL A 23 -4.69 -20.59 -28.27
C VAL A 23 -4.53 -19.88 -26.92
N LEU A 24 -3.40 -20.14 -26.26
CA LEU A 24 -2.86 -19.33 -25.18
C LEU A 24 -2.21 -18.08 -25.80
N LEU A 25 -2.90 -16.95 -25.76
CA LEU A 25 -2.33 -15.63 -25.96
C LEU A 25 -2.25 -14.94 -24.61
N THR A 26 -1.16 -15.14 -23.86
CA THR A 26 -0.83 -14.28 -22.71
C THR A 26 0.70 -14.11 -22.57
N SER A 27 1.10 -12.89 -22.22
CA SER A 27 2.29 -12.55 -21.41
C SER A 27 3.70 -12.49 -22.03
N SER A 28 3.88 -11.93 -23.24
CA SER A 28 5.25 -11.58 -23.71
C SER A 28 5.82 -10.29 -23.07
N PHE A 29 4.99 -9.45 -22.44
CA PHE A 29 5.42 -8.20 -21.81
C PHE A 29 5.79 -8.36 -20.33
N ALA A 30 4.98 -9.13 -19.56
CA ALA A 30 5.23 -9.40 -18.14
C ALA A 30 6.50 -10.23 -17.87
N ARG A 31 6.96 -11.05 -18.83
CA ARG A 31 8.24 -11.76 -18.72
C ARG A 31 9.46 -10.85 -18.89
N ARG A 32 9.36 -9.75 -19.62
CA ARG A 32 10.49 -8.87 -19.94
C ARG A 32 10.86 -7.93 -18.80
N SER A 33 9.87 -7.50 -18.02
CA SER A 33 10.09 -6.74 -16.77
C SER A 33 10.69 -7.63 -15.69
N TRP A 34 10.21 -8.88 -15.55
CA TRP A 34 10.78 -9.85 -14.61
C TRP A 34 12.21 -10.25 -15.00
N GLN A 35 12.50 -10.63 -16.25
CA GLN A 35 13.87 -11.00 -16.65
C GLN A 35 14.92 -9.90 -16.37
N ARG A 36 14.54 -8.61 -16.48
CA ARG A 36 15.43 -7.50 -16.10
C ARG A 36 15.70 -7.41 -14.59
N TYR A 37 14.79 -7.92 -13.77
CA TYR A 37 14.94 -8.03 -12.30
C TYR A 37 15.91 -9.16 -11.93
N GLU A 38 15.87 -10.32 -12.59
CA GLU A 38 16.87 -11.40 -12.38
C GLU A 38 18.29 -10.99 -12.81
N GLU A 39 18.42 -10.28 -13.94
CA GLU A 39 19.73 -9.91 -14.51
C GLU A 39 20.52 -8.90 -13.64
N ARG A 40 19.84 -8.10 -12.81
CA ARG A 40 20.51 -7.09 -11.96
C ARG A 40 20.98 -7.62 -10.60
N TYR A 41 20.50 -8.79 -10.15
CA TYR A 41 20.78 -9.35 -8.82
C TYR A 41 21.62 -10.63 -8.80
N THR A 42 22.51 -10.83 -9.77
CA THR A 42 23.57 -11.87 -9.71
C THR A 42 24.69 -11.56 -8.70
N ILE A 43 24.34 -11.26 -7.46
CA ILE A 43 25.23 -11.40 -6.29
C ILE A 43 25.62 -12.87 -6.08
N PHE A 44 24.78 -13.79 -6.57
CA PHE A 44 24.92 -15.24 -6.35
C PHE A 44 26.11 -15.88 -7.08
N GLN A 45 26.48 -15.39 -8.27
CA GLN A 45 27.66 -15.90 -9.00
C GLN A 45 28.97 -15.42 -8.35
N PHE A 46 28.95 -14.25 -7.70
CA PHE A 46 30.10 -13.69 -7.00
C PHE A 46 30.34 -14.39 -5.64
N TYR A 47 29.29 -14.61 -4.85
CA TYR A 47 29.40 -15.29 -3.55
C TYR A 47 29.77 -16.77 -3.66
N ARG A 48 29.29 -17.48 -4.70
CA ARG A 48 29.69 -18.87 -4.95
C ARG A 48 31.20 -18.99 -5.24
N ARG A 49 31.78 -18.00 -5.91
CA ARG A 49 33.23 -17.94 -6.18
C ARG A 49 34.05 -17.54 -4.94
N LEU A 50 33.49 -16.71 -4.06
CA LEU A 50 34.14 -16.30 -2.82
C LEU A 50 34.17 -17.42 -1.78
N MET A 51 33.06 -18.15 -1.61
CA MET A 51 32.95 -19.28 -0.67
C MET A 51 33.81 -20.49 -1.10
N LEU A 52 33.91 -20.76 -2.41
CA LEU A 52 34.78 -21.83 -2.92
C LEU A 52 36.28 -21.50 -2.77
N ASN A 53 36.66 -20.23 -2.65
CA ASN A 53 38.05 -19.82 -2.37
C ASN A 53 38.38 -19.81 -0.87
N LEU A 54 37.39 -19.62 0.01
CA LEU A 54 37.59 -19.68 1.47
C LEU A 54 37.70 -21.10 2.02
N VAL A 55 37.12 -22.10 1.33
CA VAL A 55 37.29 -23.53 1.68
C VAL A 55 38.66 -24.09 1.22
N ALA A 56 39.42 -23.35 0.41
CA ALA A 56 40.75 -23.77 -0.06
C ALA A 56 41.92 -23.18 0.78
N LEU A 57 41.63 -22.40 1.82
CA LEU A 57 42.63 -21.79 2.70
C LEU A 57 42.27 -22.07 4.17
N ASP A 58 42.24 -23.35 4.54
CA ASP A 58 42.29 -23.73 5.95
C ASP A 58 43.40 -24.75 6.17
N GLY A 59 44.30 -24.43 7.09
CA GLY A 59 45.55 -25.15 7.30
C GLY A 59 46.56 -24.42 8.19
N ARG A 60 46.28 -23.18 8.60
CA ARG A 60 46.99 -22.50 9.69
C ARG A 60 46.04 -21.47 10.29
N TYR A 61 45.50 -21.75 11.47
CA TYR A 61 45.12 -20.83 12.56
C TYR A 61 44.04 -21.54 13.38
N GLY A 62 44.44 -22.04 14.56
CA GLY A 62 43.53 -22.72 15.48
C GLY A 62 42.47 -21.76 16.01
N VAL A 63 41.21 -22.17 15.92
CA VAL A 63 40.07 -21.55 16.62
C VAL A 63 39.50 -22.61 17.55
N GLU A 64 39.46 -22.31 18.85
CA GLU A 64 38.89 -23.18 19.87
C GLU A 64 37.41 -23.47 19.59
N ALA A 65 37.05 -24.75 19.59
CA ALA A 65 35.69 -25.20 19.38
C ALA A 65 34.87 -25.05 20.68
N TYR A 66 33.84 -24.21 20.66
CA TYR A 66 32.77 -24.26 21.64
C TYR A 66 31.83 -25.41 21.32
N SER A 67 31.72 -26.39 22.22
CA SER A 67 30.82 -27.54 22.11
C SER A 67 29.36 -27.11 22.32
N LEU A 68 28.53 -27.24 21.29
CA LEU A 68 27.07 -27.18 21.39
C LEU A 68 26.55 -28.57 21.81
N ASN A 69 25.98 -28.66 23.02
CA ASN A 69 25.29 -29.87 23.47
C ASN A 69 23.96 -30.03 22.71
N ILE A 70 23.80 -31.19 22.07
CA ILE A 70 22.61 -31.60 21.32
C ILE A 70 21.51 -31.95 22.32
N ILE A 71 20.38 -31.25 22.27
CA ILE A 71 19.15 -31.62 23.00
C ILE A 71 18.31 -32.53 22.09
N GLU A 72 17.88 -33.68 22.62
CA GLU A 72 17.10 -34.71 21.90
C GLU A 72 15.71 -34.22 21.41
N PRO A 73 15.15 -34.82 20.34
CA PRO A 73 13.93 -34.31 19.72
C PRO A 73 12.66 -34.76 20.47
N ILE A 74 11.86 -33.79 20.91
CA ILE A 74 10.51 -34.02 21.46
C ILE A 74 9.56 -34.39 20.32
N ARG A 75 8.84 -35.51 20.46
CA ARG A 75 7.85 -36.02 19.51
C ARG A 75 6.55 -35.20 19.51
N SER A 76 6.18 -34.79 18.29
CA SER A 76 4.83 -34.55 17.72
C SER A 76 3.79 -33.71 18.46
N ALA A 77 3.53 -32.52 17.91
CA ALA A 77 2.18 -32.00 17.71
C ALA A 77 2.09 -31.45 16.27
N LYS A 78 1.03 -31.79 15.53
CA LYS A 78 0.83 -31.30 14.15
C LYS A 78 0.67 -29.77 14.16
N PRO A 79 1.42 -29.00 13.36
CA PRO A 79 1.31 -27.55 13.35
C PRO A 79 0.10 -27.08 12.53
N ALA A 80 -0.66 -26.15 13.09
CA ALA A 80 -1.47 -25.21 12.32
C ALA A 80 -0.51 -24.16 11.72
N ASN A 81 -0.57 -23.95 10.40
CA ASN A 81 0.37 -23.20 9.55
C ASN A 81 1.69 -23.91 9.21
N ALA A 82 1.59 -24.86 8.28
CA ALA A 82 2.73 -25.63 7.75
C ALA A 82 3.77 -24.85 6.92
N ARG A 83 3.56 -23.56 6.63
CA ARG A 83 4.44 -22.81 5.69
C ARG A 83 5.71 -22.20 6.31
N TYR A 84 5.71 -21.93 7.62
CA TYR A 84 6.84 -21.28 8.29
C TYR A 84 7.52 -22.10 9.39
N GLY A 85 7.05 -23.31 9.69
CA GLY A 85 7.75 -24.24 10.58
C GLY A 85 8.00 -23.77 12.02
N ILE A 86 7.48 -22.61 12.45
CA ILE A 86 7.60 -22.16 13.83
C ILE A 86 6.38 -22.68 14.60
N SER A 87 6.62 -23.67 15.47
CA SER A 87 5.68 -24.01 16.53
C SER A 87 5.41 -22.75 17.35
N THR A 88 4.16 -22.31 17.45
CA THR A 88 3.74 -21.16 18.28
C THR A 88 3.82 -21.44 19.79
N GLY A 89 4.55 -22.48 20.21
CA GLY A 89 4.91 -22.69 21.60
C GLY A 89 5.91 -21.62 22.02
N GLY A 90 5.52 -20.76 22.97
CA GLY A 90 6.38 -19.69 23.47
C GLY A 90 7.74 -20.24 23.91
N VAL A 91 8.81 -19.67 23.37
CA VAL A 91 10.14 -19.91 23.90
C VAL A 91 10.34 -18.86 24.98
N SER A 92 10.62 -19.31 26.21
CA SER A 92 11.03 -18.43 27.31
C SER A 92 12.55 -18.52 27.45
N PRO A 93 13.34 -17.80 26.64
CA PRO A 93 14.77 -17.75 26.87
C PRO A 93 15.02 -17.03 28.20
N THR A 94 15.53 -17.77 29.20
CA THR A 94 15.90 -17.20 30.49
C THR A 94 17.24 -16.49 30.35
N VAL A 95 17.23 -15.18 30.12
CA VAL A 95 18.44 -14.35 30.20
C VAL A 95 18.43 -13.67 31.57
N LYS A 96 19.40 -14.04 32.43
CA LYS A 96 19.63 -13.43 33.77
C LYS A 96 18.37 -13.23 34.64
N GLY A 97 17.52 -14.25 34.75
CA GLY A 97 16.38 -14.20 35.68
C GLY A 97 15.17 -13.38 35.22
N VAL A 98 15.18 -12.86 33.99
CA VAL A 98 14.00 -12.29 33.33
C VAL A 98 13.47 -13.32 32.35
N SER A 99 12.33 -13.93 32.66
CA SER A 99 11.60 -14.74 31.68
C SER A 99 10.89 -13.80 30.72
N VAL A 100 11.45 -13.60 29.53
CA VAL A 100 10.74 -12.95 28.43
C VAL A 100 10.00 -14.05 27.67
N ALA A 101 8.67 -14.07 27.74
CA ALA A 101 7.89 -14.93 26.87
C ALA A 101 7.94 -14.34 25.45
N VAL A 102 8.74 -14.93 24.56
CA VAL A 102 8.79 -14.53 23.15
C VAL A 102 7.85 -15.44 22.37
N LYS A 103 6.79 -14.86 21.81
CA LYS A 103 5.88 -15.54 20.89
C LYS A 103 6.21 -15.08 19.47
N ALA A 104 6.37 -16.04 18.57
CA ALA A 104 6.57 -15.72 17.15
C ALA A 104 5.30 -15.11 16.54
N ASP A 105 5.49 -14.13 15.66
CA ASP A 105 4.40 -13.46 14.95
C ASP A 105 3.68 -14.44 14.02
N ARG A 106 2.34 -14.43 14.04
CA ARG A 106 1.50 -15.31 13.21
C ARG A 106 1.55 -14.92 11.72
N TYR A 107 1.77 -13.65 11.42
CA TYR A 107 1.76 -13.07 10.08
C TYR A 107 3.01 -12.20 9.84
N PRO A 108 4.22 -12.79 9.87
CA PRO A 108 5.47 -12.03 9.96
C PRO A 108 5.70 -11.07 8.79
N ALA A 109 5.28 -11.44 7.58
CA ALA A 109 5.39 -10.54 6.43
C ALA A 109 4.53 -9.28 6.59
N PHE A 110 3.29 -9.43 7.07
CA PHE A 110 2.37 -8.32 7.29
C PHE A 110 2.82 -7.45 8.48
N GLU A 111 3.40 -8.05 9.52
CA GLU A 111 4.08 -7.29 10.60
C GLU A 111 5.22 -6.44 10.04
N SER A 112 6.02 -6.99 9.13
CA SER A 112 7.08 -6.22 8.47
C SER A 112 6.54 -5.08 7.59
N LEU A 113 5.45 -5.31 6.85
CA LEU A 113 4.79 -4.27 6.07
C LEU A 113 4.31 -3.12 6.97
N ASP A 114 3.59 -3.44 8.05
CA ASP A 114 3.10 -2.43 9.00
C ASP A 114 4.25 -1.66 9.64
N ARG A 115 5.31 -2.36 10.08
CA ARG A 115 6.50 -1.73 10.70
C ARG A 115 7.19 -0.74 9.77
N ILE A 116 7.33 -1.07 8.48
CA ILE A 116 7.89 -0.13 7.50
C ILE A 116 6.92 1.04 7.28
N ALA A 117 5.62 0.77 7.15
CA ALA A 117 4.61 1.80 6.94
C ALA A 117 4.61 2.86 8.05
N VAL A 118 4.87 2.47 9.30
CA VAL A 118 4.92 3.39 10.45
C VAL A 118 6.32 3.91 10.78
N THR A 119 7.34 3.58 9.99
CA THR A 119 8.71 4.06 10.21
C THR A 119 8.82 5.51 9.77
N GLU A 120 9.06 6.41 10.73
CA GLU A 120 9.13 7.85 10.47
C GLU A 120 10.53 8.27 10.00
N MET A 121 10.60 8.90 8.83
CA MET A 121 11.78 9.61 8.30
C MET A 121 11.52 11.11 8.19
N ARG A 122 10.71 11.64 9.12
CA ARG A 122 10.12 12.97 9.01
C ARG A 122 11.14 14.10 9.24
N PRO A 123 11.07 15.20 8.48
CA PRO A 123 11.87 16.38 8.75
C PRO A 123 11.38 17.07 10.04
N PRO A 124 12.20 17.95 10.67
CA PRO A 124 11.81 18.69 11.88
C PRO A 124 10.60 19.61 11.70
N THR A 125 10.19 19.87 10.46
CA THR A 125 9.05 20.69 10.06
C THR A 125 7.71 19.93 10.08
N SER A 126 7.73 18.63 10.37
CA SER A 126 6.55 17.79 10.58
C SER A 126 6.55 17.20 11.99
N PRO A 127 5.39 16.97 12.62
CA PRO A 127 5.31 16.20 13.86
C PRO A 127 5.91 14.81 13.67
N ALA A 128 6.68 14.36 14.65
CA ALA A 128 7.36 13.07 14.61
C ALA A 128 7.19 12.30 15.94
N GLY A 129 7.27 10.98 15.88
CA GLY A 129 7.08 10.08 17.01
C GLY A 129 5.61 9.75 17.32
N ILE A 130 4.70 10.06 16.40
CA ILE A 130 3.25 9.94 16.60
C ILE A 130 2.63 8.77 15.83
N VAL A 131 3.23 8.37 14.71
CA VAL A 131 2.61 7.40 13.78
C VAL A 131 2.53 6.01 14.40
N ALA A 132 3.59 5.57 15.09
CA ALA A 132 3.58 4.31 15.83
C ALA A 132 2.56 4.31 16.99
N ALA A 133 2.32 5.48 17.61
CA ALA A 133 1.29 5.64 18.62
C ALA A 133 -0.10 5.53 18.01
N PHE A 134 -0.36 6.19 16.88
CA PHE A 134 -1.61 6.04 16.12
C PHE A 134 -1.87 4.59 15.74
N TYR A 135 -0.86 3.91 15.19
CA TYR A 135 -0.96 2.49 14.86
C TYR A 135 -1.38 1.63 16.07
N SER A 136 -0.79 1.90 17.24
CA SER A 136 -1.11 1.20 18.49
C SER A 136 -2.50 1.54 19.05
N LEU A 137 -3.04 2.72 18.72
CA LEU A 137 -4.41 3.10 19.05
C LEU A 137 -5.43 2.41 18.15
N VAL A 138 -5.08 2.14 16.88
CA VAL A 138 -5.95 1.44 15.93
C VAL A 138 -5.93 -0.08 16.16
N ARG A 139 -4.74 -0.65 16.37
CA ARG A 139 -4.53 -2.10 16.48
C ARG A 139 -4.42 -2.53 17.93
N ALA A 140 -5.35 -3.36 18.42
CA ALA A 140 -5.18 -3.99 19.73
C ALA A 140 -3.97 -4.94 19.73
N PRO A 141 -3.24 -5.10 20.85
CA PRO A 141 -2.02 -5.92 20.90
C PRO A 141 -2.17 -7.36 20.41
N GLU A 142 -3.36 -7.95 20.58
CA GLU A 142 -3.72 -9.31 20.20
C GLU A 142 -4.21 -9.45 18.75
N ASP A 143 -4.49 -8.33 18.07
CA ASP A 143 -5.02 -8.33 16.72
C ASP A 143 -3.95 -8.63 15.67
N SER A 144 -4.43 -9.07 14.50
CA SER A 144 -3.57 -9.26 13.34
C SER A 144 -3.08 -7.90 12.79
N PRO A 145 -1.97 -7.85 12.04
CA PRO A 145 -1.50 -6.62 11.39
C PRO A 145 -2.60 -5.91 10.59
N LEU A 146 -2.61 -4.59 10.59
CA LEU A 146 -3.64 -3.78 9.91
C LEU A 146 -3.64 -4.04 8.41
N THR A 147 -2.47 -4.12 7.76
CA THR A 147 -2.41 -4.45 6.34
C THR A 147 -2.95 -5.86 6.04
N TYR A 148 -2.81 -6.82 6.96
CA TYR A 148 -3.45 -8.13 6.84
C TYR A 148 -4.97 -8.01 6.92
N GLN A 149 -5.49 -7.30 7.93
CA GLN A 149 -6.93 -7.12 8.11
C GLN A 149 -7.58 -6.46 6.89
N ILE A 150 -6.99 -5.35 6.42
CA ILE A 150 -7.52 -4.59 5.29
C ILE A 150 -7.42 -5.39 3.99
N SER A 151 -6.28 -6.03 3.71
CA SER A 151 -6.12 -6.83 2.47
C SER A 151 -7.09 -8.01 2.43
N ARG A 152 -7.38 -8.65 3.58
CA ARG A 152 -8.41 -9.69 3.67
C ARG A 152 -9.81 -9.13 3.41
N ALA A 153 -10.17 -8.02 4.04
CA ALA A 153 -11.46 -7.38 3.84
C ALA A 153 -11.70 -7.01 2.36
N ILE A 154 -10.70 -6.43 1.69
CA ILE A 154 -10.77 -6.10 0.26
C ILE A 154 -10.90 -7.37 -0.60
N LEU A 155 -10.11 -8.42 -0.33
CA LEU A 155 -10.15 -9.66 -1.12
C LEU A 155 -11.42 -10.49 -0.91
N ASP A 156 -12.13 -10.28 0.21
CA ASP A 156 -13.41 -10.92 0.48
C ASP A 156 -14.58 -10.20 -0.23
N LEU A 157 -14.37 -9.01 -0.80
CA LEU A 157 -15.36 -8.33 -1.63
C LEU A 157 -15.55 -9.04 -2.97
N THR A 158 -16.79 -9.01 -3.47
CA THR A 158 -17.02 -9.28 -4.90
C THR A 158 -16.52 -8.07 -5.71
N PRO A 159 -15.72 -8.27 -6.78
CA PRO A 159 -15.26 -7.17 -7.60
C PRO A 159 -16.41 -6.30 -8.11
N GLY A 160 -16.22 -4.98 -8.04
CA GLY A 160 -17.23 -3.98 -8.33
C GLY A 160 -16.62 -2.59 -8.27
N LYS A 161 -17.47 -1.56 -8.14
CA LYS A 161 -17.03 -0.17 -8.11
C LYS A 161 -16.22 0.15 -6.84
N ALA A 162 -15.03 0.70 -7.01
CA ALA A 162 -14.16 1.19 -5.95
C ALA A 162 -13.81 2.66 -6.17
N LEU A 163 -13.92 3.49 -5.13
CA LEU A 163 -13.54 4.90 -5.14
C LEU A 163 -12.28 5.09 -4.31
N ILE A 164 -11.32 5.86 -4.84
CA ILE A 164 -10.20 6.37 -4.08
C ILE A 164 -10.33 7.89 -4.02
N VAL A 165 -10.41 8.44 -2.81
CA VAL A 165 -10.53 9.88 -2.55
C VAL A 165 -9.16 10.37 -2.08
N THR A 166 -8.54 11.29 -2.81
CA THR A 166 -7.18 11.75 -2.47
C THR A 166 -6.92 13.18 -2.91
N GLY A 167 -5.86 13.78 -2.36
CA GLY A 167 -5.37 15.10 -2.73
C GLY A 167 -5.52 16.10 -1.60
N LEU A 168 -4.46 16.88 -1.41
CA LEU A 168 -4.42 18.06 -0.58
C LEU A 168 -4.06 19.27 -1.44
N VAL A 169 -4.92 20.27 -1.46
CA VAL A 169 -4.65 21.56 -2.11
C VAL A 169 -4.66 22.67 -1.08
N ASP A 170 -3.71 23.58 -1.21
CA ASP A 170 -3.63 24.82 -0.44
C ASP A 170 -3.15 25.94 -1.36
N THR A 171 -3.70 27.14 -1.20
CA THR A 171 -3.46 28.26 -2.14
C THR A 171 -1.97 28.62 -2.23
N HIS A 172 -1.22 28.47 -1.14
CA HIS A 172 0.17 28.88 -1.06
C HIS A 172 1.13 27.69 -1.13
N ARG A 173 0.85 26.66 -0.32
CA ARG A 173 1.73 25.50 -0.18
C ARG A 173 1.57 24.52 -1.32
N PHE A 174 0.34 24.20 -1.72
CA PHE A 174 0.04 23.11 -2.67
C PHE A 174 -0.98 23.57 -3.74
N PRO A 175 -0.65 24.58 -4.56
CA PRO A 175 -1.63 25.22 -5.45
C PRO A 175 -2.20 24.30 -6.53
N VAL A 176 -1.50 23.21 -6.85
CA VAL A 176 -1.93 22.17 -7.78
C VAL A 176 -1.90 20.77 -7.16
N GLY A 177 -1.84 20.70 -5.83
CA GLY A 177 -1.80 19.43 -5.10
C GLY A 177 -0.46 19.16 -4.42
N GLU A 178 -0.55 18.48 -3.28
CA GLU A 178 0.54 17.79 -2.62
C GLU A 178 0.83 16.45 -3.32
N ILE A 179 2.04 15.95 -3.14
CA ILE A 179 2.48 14.66 -3.65
C ILE A 179 2.06 13.49 -2.76
N ASP A 180 1.98 13.67 -1.44
CA ASP A 180 1.47 12.62 -0.58
C ASP A 180 -0.02 12.40 -0.84
N GLY A 181 -0.43 11.13 -0.95
CA GLY A 181 -1.76 10.70 -1.34
C GLY A 181 -1.89 10.22 -2.79
N PRO A 182 -1.75 11.11 -3.81
CA PRO A 182 -2.03 10.74 -5.19
C PRO A 182 -1.18 9.58 -5.73
N LEU A 183 0.10 9.49 -5.38
CA LEU A 183 0.99 8.45 -5.94
C LEU A 183 0.66 7.06 -5.39
N GLY A 184 0.37 6.99 -4.09
CA GLY A 184 -0.16 5.82 -3.40
C GLY A 184 -1.52 5.41 -3.92
N SER A 185 -2.39 6.39 -4.18
CA SER A 185 -3.72 6.18 -4.77
C SER A 185 -3.64 5.57 -6.16
N ILE A 186 -2.76 6.08 -7.03
CA ILE A 186 -2.50 5.48 -8.35
C ILE A 186 -1.95 4.06 -8.19
N ALA A 187 -1.05 3.85 -7.22
CA ALA A 187 -0.47 2.55 -6.96
C ALA A 187 -1.53 1.52 -6.51
N LEU A 188 -2.45 1.94 -5.62
CA LEU A 188 -3.56 1.14 -5.12
C LEU A 188 -4.61 0.89 -6.21
N ALA A 189 -4.96 1.91 -7.00
CA ALA A 189 -5.90 1.80 -8.11
C ALA A 189 -5.46 0.73 -9.10
N ARG A 190 -4.18 0.71 -9.49
CA ARG A 190 -3.61 -0.34 -10.35
C ARG A 190 -3.85 -1.74 -9.78
N ALA A 191 -3.63 -1.92 -8.49
CA ALA A 191 -3.78 -3.22 -7.84
C ALA A 191 -5.26 -3.64 -7.79
N LEU A 192 -6.17 -2.71 -7.49
CA LEU A 192 -7.62 -2.94 -7.49
C LEU A 192 -8.15 -3.27 -8.89
N VAL A 193 -7.72 -2.55 -9.93
CA VAL A 193 -8.02 -2.89 -11.33
C VAL A 193 -7.54 -4.29 -11.67
N ALA A 194 -6.30 -4.64 -11.28
CA ALA A 194 -5.76 -5.97 -11.50
C ALA A 194 -6.53 -7.07 -10.76
N LEU A 195 -7.18 -6.75 -9.63
CA LEU A 195 -8.09 -7.61 -8.87
C LEU A 195 -9.52 -7.64 -9.43
N GLY A 196 -9.82 -6.84 -10.45
CA GLY A 196 -11.08 -6.85 -11.20
C GLY A 196 -12.08 -5.77 -10.78
N HIS A 197 -11.69 -4.81 -9.93
CA HIS A 197 -12.53 -3.68 -9.57
C HIS A 197 -12.60 -2.66 -10.71
N ASP A 198 -13.75 -1.97 -10.78
CA ASP A 198 -13.95 -0.77 -11.59
C ASP A 198 -13.58 0.44 -10.73
N VAL A 199 -12.46 1.10 -11.05
CA VAL A 199 -11.82 2.05 -10.13
C VAL A 199 -11.96 3.48 -10.59
N THR A 200 -12.49 4.33 -9.71
CA THR A 200 -12.49 5.78 -9.85
C THR A 200 -11.53 6.39 -8.83
N ILE A 201 -10.66 7.31 -9.26
CA ILE A 201 -9.92 8.20 -8.36
C ILE A 201 -10.58 9.57 -8.45
N ILE A 202 -11.01 10.12 -7.32
CA ILE A 202 -11.50 11.50 -7.22
C ILE A 202 -10.48 12.37 -6.49
N VAL A 203 -10.21 13.53 -7.09
CA VAL A 203 -9.18 14.47 -6.63
C VAL A 203 -9.72 15.90 -6.63
N ASP A 204 -9.04 16.78 -5.88
CA ASP A 204 -9.27 18.21 -6.00
C ASP A 204 -9.10 18.67 -7.45
N ARG A 205 -9.95 19.59 -7.91
CA ARG A 205 -9.98 20.04 -9.30
C ARG A 205 -8.63 20.55 -9.77
N GLU A 206 -7.91 21.23 -8.89
CA GLU A 206 -6.60 21.82 -9.11
C GLU A 206 -5.51 20.76 -9.37
N ALA A 207 -5.69 19.55 -8.85
CA ALA A 207 -4.72 18.45 -8.96
C ALA A 207 -4.93 17.54 -10.18
N ILE A 208 -5.99 17.77 -10.98
CA ILE A 208 -6.32 16.92 -12.13
C ILE A 208 -5.17 16.84 -13.14
N ALA A 209 -4.58 17.97 -13.52
CA ALA A 209 -3.52 18.01 -14.53
C ALA A 209 -2.27 17.22 -14.12
N PRO A 210 -1.64 17.48 -12.95
CA PRO A 210 -0.48 16.69 -12.53
C PRO A 210 -0.78 15.21 -12.34
N ILE A 211 -1.96 14.86 -11.81
CA ILE A 211 -2.33 13.45 -11.57
C ILE A 211 -2.56 12.72 -12.90
N THR A 212 -3.15 13.39 -13.89
CA THR A 212 -3.26 12.86 -15.26
C THR A 212 -1.88 12.54 -15.83
N ALA A 213 -0.91 13.44 -15.68
CA ALA A 213 0.46 13.22 -16.18
C ALA A 213 1.13 11.99 -15.53
N VAL A 214 0.87 11.74 -14.24
CA VAL A 214 1.37 10.53 -13.58
C VAL A 214 0.66 9.28 -14.07
N LEU A 215 -0.67 9.30 -14.23
CA LEU A 215 -1.42 8.17 -14.79
C LEU A 215 -0.95 7.82 -16.20
N ASP A 216 -0.71 8.82 -17.05
CA ASP A 216 -0.15 8.63 -18.39
C ASP A 216 1.25 8.00 -18.32
N ALA A 217 2.10 8.46 -17.40
CA ALA A 217 3.41 7.86 -17.20
C ALA A 217 3.32 6.44 -16.62
N ALA A 218 2.31 6.14 -15.82
CA ALA A 218 2.08 4.82 -15.26
C ALA A 218 1.61 3.82 -16.32
N ASP A 219 1.01 4.29 -17.43
CA ASP A 219 0.48 3.47 -18.53
C ASP A 219 -0.53 2.42 -18.02
N ILE A 220 -1.42 2.85 -17.13
CA ILE A 220 -2.45 2.01 -16.53
C ILE A 220 -3.80 2.36 -17.15
N SER A 221 -4.50 1.36 -17.67
CA SER A 221 -5.87 1.50 -18.18
C SER A 221 -6.89 1.06 -17.11
N GLY A 222 -8.13 1.50 -17.27
CA GLY A 222 -9.24 1.10 -16.37
C GLY A 222 -9.33 1.88 -15.07
N ILE A 223 -8.73 3.08 -15.02
CA ILE A 223 -8.87 4.03 -13.92
C ILE A 223 -9.58 5.26 -14.45
N ASP A 224 -10.75 5.59 -13.88
CA ASP A 224 -11.46 6.83 -14.16
C ASP A 224 -10.97 7.93 -13.22
N LEU A 225 -10.41 9.02 -13.75
CA LEU A 225 -9.99 10.18 -12.95
C LEU A 225 -11.10 11.24 -12.95
N HIS A 226 -11.58 11.60 -11.76
CA HIS A 226 -12.67 12.54 -11.55
C HIS A 226 -12.20 13.79 -10.81
N ALA A 227 -12.63 14.95 -11.28
CA ALA A 227 -12.49 16.20 -10.55
C ALA A 227 -13.64 16.36 -9.57
N ALA A 228 -13.33 16.65 -8.31
CA ALA A 228 -14.32 17.07 -7.34
C ALA A 228 -15.10 18.29 -7.86
N SER A 229 -16.43 18.16 -7.88
CA SER A 229 -17.34 19.16 -8.45
C SER A 229 -18.70 19.25 -7.78
N PHE A 230 -18.87 18.55 -6.65
CA PHE A 230 -20.11 18.56 -5.88
C PHE A 230 -20.30 19.90 -5.17
N THR A 231 -21.56 20.30 -5.03
CA THR A 231 -21.96 21.59 -4.44
C THR A 231 -22.74 21.42 -3.14
N ASP A 232 -23.08 20.19 -2.77
CA ASP A 232 -23.75 19.87 -1.53
C ASP A 232 -23.41 18.43 -1.07
N ALA A 233 -23.55 18.21 0.23
CA ALA A 233 -23.22 16.95 0.88
C ALA A 233 -24.13 15.79 0.46
N ALA A 234 -25.39 16.05 0.12
CA ALA A 234 -26.33 14.98 -0.24
C ALA A 234 -25.94 14.35 -1.59
N ALA A 235 -25.62 15.18 -2.58
CA ALA A 235 -25.14 14.71 -3.88
C ALA A 235 -23.80 13.95 -3.75
N ALA A 236 -22.89 14.41 -2.89
CA ALA A 236 -21.64 13.70 -2.61
C ALA A 236 -21.88 12.34 -1.93
N GLN A 237 -22.80 12.26 -0.96
CA GLN A 237 -23.21 11.00 -0.34
C GLN A 237 -23.85 10.04 -1.35
N GLU A 238 -24.74 10.52 -2.21
CA GLU A 238 -25.35 9.72 -3.29
C GLU A 238 -24.32 9.21 -4.28
N PHE A 239 -23.27 9.97 -4.56
CA PHE A 239 -22.13 9.50 -5.35
C PHE A 239 -21.36 8.39 -4.62
N GLY A 240 -20.96 8.64 -3.37
CA GLY A 240 -20.24 7.67 -2.53
C GLY A 240 -20.98 6.34 -2.35
N ALA A 241 -22.31 6.40 -2.19
CA ALA A 241 -23.18 5.23 -2.02
C ALA A 241 -23.16 4.24 -3.21
N GLN A 242 -22.62 4.63 -4.36
CA GLN A 242 -22.50 3.76 -5.53
C GLN A 242 -21.30 2.79 -5.47
N PHE A 243 -20.38 2.99 -4.53
CA PHE A 243 -19.12 2.27 -4.46
C PHE A 243 -19.13 1.23 -3.33
N GLY A 244 -18.76 0.00 -3.65
CA GLY A 244 -18.65 -1.09 -2.66
C GLY A 244 -17.37 -1.03 -1.84
N LEU A 245 -16.41 -0.21 -2.27
CA LEU A 245 -15.16 0.09 -1.57
C LEU A 245 -14.88 1.59 -1.73
N VAL A 246 -14.63 2.30 -0.64
CA VAL A 246 -14.11 3.67 -0.64
C VAL A 246 -12.86 3.76 0.19
N VAL A 247 -11.78 4.28 -0.40
CA VAL A 247 -10.49 4.48 0.27
C VAL A 247 -10.16 5.96 0.27
N ALA A 248 -10.09 6.59 1.44
CA ALA A 248 -9.55 7.94 1.59
C ALA A 248 -8.04 7.85 1.83
N VAL A 249 -7.24 8.56 1.03
CA VAL A 249 -5.77 8.55 1.10
C VAL A 249 -5.26 9.98 1.11
N GLU A 250 -4.65 10.41 2.22
CA GLU A 250 -4.14 11.78 2.38
C GLU A 250 -5.17 12.84 2.00
N LYS A 251 -6.41 12.65 2.46
CA LYS A 251 -7.49 13.60 2.23
C LYS A 251 -7.89 14.19 3.56
N LEU A 252 -7.78 15.51 3.69
CA LEU A 252 -8.23 16.22 4.90
C LEU A 252 -9.69 15.90 5.20
N GLY A 253 -9.93 15.51 6.44
CA GLY A 253 -11.27 15.32 6.98
C GLY A 253 -11.70 16.53 7.81
N ARG A 254 -13.01 16.78 7.82
CA ARG A 254 -13.58 17.80 8.70
C ARG A 254 -13.46 17.39 10.17
N ASN A 255 -13.10 18.32 11.04
CA ASN A 255 -13.13 18.10 12.49
C ASN A 255 -14.57 18.20 13.03
N SER A 256 -14.75 18.16 14.36
CA SER A 256 -16.10 18.15 14.97
C SER A 256 -16.93 19.43 14.77
N LYS A 257 -16.30 20.50 14.26
CA LYS A 257 -16.96 21.77 13.90
C LYS A 257 -17.06 21.98 12.40
N GLY A 258 -16.66 21.00 11.59
CA GLY A 258 -16.70 21.08 10.13
C GLY A 258 -15.46 21.74 9.51
N GLY A 259 -14.47 22.13 10.31
CA GLY A 259 -13.25 22.78 9.82
C GLY A 259 -12.22 21.78 9.30
N ARG A 260 -11.48 22.16 8.25
CA ARG A 260 -10.31 21.43 7.71
C ARG A 260 -9.05 22.26 7.93
N HIS A 261 -7.93 21.62 8.22
CA HIS A 261 -6.67 22.31 8.50
C HIS A 261 -5.45 21.45 8.17
N LEU A 262 -4.32 22.11 7.94
CA LEU A 262 -3.00 21.49 7.81
C LEU A 262 -2.46 21.09 9.19
N VAL A 263 -1.40 20.29 9.21
CA VAL A 263 -0.76 19.73 10.42
C VAL A 263 -0.39 20.75 11.53
N TRP A 264 -0.15 22.02 11.16
CA TRP A 264 0.12 23.10 12.13
C TRP A 264 -1.10 23.96 12.48
N GLY A 265 -2.31 23.44 12.25
CA GLY A 265 -3.58 24.11 12.54
C GLY A 265 -3.96 25.22 11.56
N THR A 266 -3.24 25.37 10.44
CA THR A 266 -3.57 26.37 9.42
C THR A 266 -4.87 25.98 8.70
N PRO A 267 -5.94 26.81 8.73
CA PRO A 267 -7.20 26.47 8.08
C PRO A 267 -7.04 26.30 6.56
N VAL A 268 -7.70 25.29 6.00
CA VAL A 268 -7.78 25.04 4.56
C VAL A 268 -9.20 25.34 4.08
N LEU A 269 -9.30 26.33 3.18
CA LEU A 269 -10.58 26.86 2.69
C LEU A 269 -10.85 26.53 1.21
N ILE A 270 -9.92 25.83 0.56
CA ILE A 270 -10.03 25.44 -0.85
C ILE A 270 -10.07 23.91 -0.98
N GLY A 271 -10.21 23.41 -2.21
CA GLY A 271 -10.38 21.99 -2.49
C GLY A 271 -11.76 21.46 -2.08
N ASP A 272 -11.93 20.15 -2.25
CA ASP A 272 -13.18 19.45 -2.03
C ASP A 272 -13.62 19.46 -0.55
N GLU A 273 -14.64 20.25 -0.24
CA GLU A 273 -15.24 20.32 1.10
C GLU A 273 -16.19 19.16 1.42
N PHE A 274 -16.58 18.38 0.40
CA PHE A 274 -17.52 17.26 0.53
C PHE A 274 -16.83 15.89 0.48
N ALA A 275 -15.50 15.86 0.63
CA ALA A 275 -14.73 14.62 0.58
C ALA A 275 -15.15 13.59 1.65
N ASP A 276 -15.43 14.05 2.88
CA ASP A 276 -15.99 13.22 3.96
C ASP A 276 -17.32 12.57 3.55
N ASP A 277 -18.12 13.25 2.74
CA ASP A 277 -19.48 12.85 2.40
C ASP A 277 -19.50 11.66 1.43
N TYR A 278 -18.45 11.44 0.62
CA TYR A 278 -18.33 10.18 -0.15
C TYR A 278 -18.18 8.96 0.77
N VAL A 279 -17.37 9.09 1.83
CA VAL A 279 -17.11 8.01 2.79
C VAL A 279 -18.37 7.73 3.60
N ILE A 280 -19.07 8.78 4.05
CA ILE A 280 -20.34 8.65 4.78
C ILE A 280 -21.41 7.99 3.91
N GLY A 281 -21.53 8.40 2.64
CA GLY A 281 -22.47 7.81 1.70
C GLY A 281 -22.21 6.32 1.46
N ALA A 282 -20.94 5.94 1.28
CA ALA A 282 -20.54 4.55 1.10
C ALA A 282 -20.82 3.71 2.35
N ALA A 283 -20.42 4.17 3.53
CA ALA A 283 -20.68 3.49 4.78
C ALA A 283 -22.18 3.27 5.02
N ALA A 284 -23.00 4.31 4.77
CA ALA A 284 -24.46 4.22 4.88
C ALA A 284 -25.08 3.20 3.92
N ALA A 285 -24.46 2.99 2.75
CA ALA A 285 -24.87 1.98 1.77
C ALA A 285 -24.29 0.57 2.03
N GLY A 286 -23.47 0.41 3.08
CA GLY A 286 -22.81 -0.86 3.42
C GLY A 286 -21.55 -1.16 2.60
N GLY A 287 -20.96 -0.13 1.97
CA GLY A 287 -19.65 -0.23 1.32
C GLY A 287 -18.52 -0.29 2.36
N LEU A 288 -17.44 -0.98 2.00
CA LEU A 288 -16.24 -1.04 2.84
C LEU A 288 -15.49 0.29 2.78
N THR A 289 -15.14 0.86 3.93
CA THR A 289 -14.44 2.14 4.04
C THR A 289 -13.05 1.98 4.65
N VAL A 290 -12.05 2.58 4.02
CA VAL A 290 -10.65 2.55 4.46
C VAL A 290 -10.08 3.95 4.48
N GLY A 291 -9.38 4.32 5.55
CA GLY A 291 -8.60 5.56 5.64
C GLY A 291 -7.11 5.24 5.68
N VAL A 292 -6.31 5.98 4.93
CA VAL A 292 -4.84 5.97 4.97
C VAL A 292 -4.40 7.43 5.17
N GLY A 293 -3.65 7.67 6.24
CA GLY A 293 -3.28 9.02 6.66
C GLY A 293 -2.10 8.98 7.61
N ASP A 294 -1.49 10.13 7.86
CA ASP A 294 -0.18 10.20 8.50
C ASP A 294 -0.14 11.17 9.72
N ASN A 295 -1.02 12.18 9.80
CA ASN A 295 -0.94 13.22 10.84
C ASN A 295 -2.13 13.26 11.80
N GLY A 296 -3.33 12.86 11.39
CA GLY A 296 -4.53 12.86 12.24
C GLY A 296 -5.67 13.74 11.73
N ASN A 297 -5.37 14.67 10.83
CA ASN A 297 -6.32 15.59 10.20
C ASN A 297 -6.93 15.01 8.91
N GLU A 298 -6.64 13.76 8.56
CA GLU A 298 -7.16 13.06 7.39
C GLU A 298 -8.41 12.23 7.71
N ILE A 299 -9.27 12.05 6.69
CA ILE A 299 -10.47 11.21 6.79
C ILE A 299 -10.10 9.80 7.28
N GLY A 300 -10.84 9.33 8.28
CA GLY A 300 -10.65 8.03 8.92
C GLY A 300 -10.07 8.12 10.33
N PHE A 301 -9.33 9.20 10.66
CA PHE A 301 -8.82 9.41 12.02
C PHE A 301 -9.91 9.66 13.07
N GLY A 302 -11.16 9.90 12.64
CA GLY A 302 -12.33 9.88 13.54
C GLY A 302 -12.40 8.60 14.37
N LYS A 303 -11.87 7.48 13.86
CA LYS A 303 -11.81 6.18 14.53
C LYS A 303 -11.02 6.19 15.84
N ILE A 304 -9.99 7.04 15.95
CA ILE A 304 -9.12 7.13 17.13
C ILE A 304 -9.09 8.52 17.78
N ARG A 305 -9.83 9.48 17.25
CA ARG A 305 -9.83 10.90 17.66
C ARG A 305 -9.85 11.11 19.17
N GLU A 306 -10.79 10.49 19.87
CA GLU A 306 -10.94 10.70 21.33
C GLU A 306 -9.69 10.29 22.13
N LEU A 307 -9.02 9.23 21.69
CA LEU A 307 -7.80 8.71 22.32
C LEU A 307 -6.55 9.42 21.82
N ALA A 308 -6.57 9.93 20.59
CA ALA A 308 -5.43 10.53 19.92
C ALA A 308 -5.30 12.04 20.18
N GLU A 309 -6.35 12.74 20.64
CA GLU A 309 -6.31 14.19 20.91
C GLU A 309 -5.10 14.65 21.76
N PRO A 310 -4.63 13.92 22.79
CA PRO A 310 -3.40 14.27 23.53
C PRO A 310 -2.10 14.27 22.70
N LEU A 311 -2.12 13.66 21.51
CA LEU A 311 -1.01 13.62 20.54
C LEU A 311 -1.03 14.81 19.57
N THR A 312 -1.97 15.75 19.74
CA THR A 312 -2.01 17.00 18.96
C THR A 312 -0.66 17.71 19.03
N PRO A 313 -0.13 18.23 17.90
CA PRO A 313 1.15 18.92 17.89
C PRO A 313 1.19 20.10 18.87
N ALA A 314 2.33 20.26 19.55
CA ALA A 314 2.47 21.26 20.60
C ALA A 314 2.19 22.68 20.07
N GLY A 315 1.30 23.40 20.74
CA GLY A 315 0.92 24.77 20.36
C GLY A 315 -0.16 24.87 19.29
N VAL A 316 -0.61 23.75 18.72
CA VAL A 316 -1.74 23.73 17.80
C VAL A 316 -3.04 23.77 18.60
N VAL A 317 -3.90 24.74 18.27
CA VAL A 317 -5.24 24.89 18.84
C VAL A 317 -6.20 25.17 17.70
N VAL A 318 -7.14 24.25 17.48
CA VAL A 318 -8.16 24.35 16.44
C VAL A 318 -9.54 24.19 17.09
N ASP A 319 -10.49 25.07 16.75
CA ASP A 319 -11.87 24.92 17.21
C ASP A 319 -12.47 23.62 16.66
N GLY A 320 -13.06 22.80 17.53
CA GLY A 320 -13.54 21.47 17.19
C GLY A 320 -12.51 20.33 17.24
N GLY A 321 -11.30 20.61 17.71
CA GLY A 321 -10.22 19.61 17.84
C GLY A 321 -9.36 19.48 16.59
N PHE A 322 -8.17 18.90 16.76
CA PHE A 322 -7.20 18.69 15.68
C PHE A 322 -7.59 17.52 14.76
N PHE A 323 -8.08 16.44 15.33
CA PHE A 323 -8.33 15.23 14.55
C PHE A 323 -9.59 15.36 13.68
N ALA A 324 -9.53 14.77 12.48
CA ALA A 324 -10.71 14.58 11.65
C ALA A 324 -11.78 13.78 12.41
N ALA A 325 -13.05 14.08 12.14
CA ALA A 325 -14.19 13.49 12.83
C ALA A 325 -14.78 12.28 12.10
N THR A 326 -14.63 12.19 10.78
CA THR A 326 -15.16 11.08 9.98
C THR A 326 -14.33 9.82 10.22
N ASP A 327 -15.01 8.74 10.60
CA ASP A 327 -14.42 7.42 10.82
C ASP A 327 -14.58 6.50 9.59
N VAL A 328 -13.97 5.31 9.70
CA VAL A 328 -13.90 4.29 8.65
C VAL A 328 -13.86 2.89 9.29
N ASP A 329 -14.18 1.87 8.51
CA ASP A 329 -14.08 0.47 8.95
C ASP A 329 -12.63 0.12 9.31
N TYR A 330 -11.67 0.52 8.47
CA TYR A 330 -10.25 0.33 8.73
C TYR A 330 -9.44 1.61 8.55
N LEU A 331 -8.64 1.96 9.55
CA LEU A 331 -7.66 3.03 9.47
C LEU A 331 -6.26 2.41 9.36
N LEU A 332 -5.44 2.91 8.45
CA LEU A 332 -4.02 2.56 8.34
C LEU A 332 -3.18 3.82 8.53
N PRO A 333 -2.71 4.09 9.76
CA PRO A 333 -1.72 5.14 10.00
C PRO A 333 -0.40 4.75 9.31
N ALA A 334 0.19 5.68 8.57
CA ALA A 334 1.48 5.52 7.92
C ALA A 334 2.36 6.77 8.12
N SER A 335 3.66 6.67 7.89
CA SER A 335 4.58 7.82 8.04
C SER A 335 4.50 8.80 6.88
N VAL A 336 4.02 8.30 5.74
CA VAL A 336 3.62 8.97 4.51
C VAL A 336 2.46 8.14 3.97
N SER A 337 1.33 8.73 3.61
CA SER A 337 0.14 8.02 3.14
C SER A 337 0.38 7.19 1.87
N ASN A 338 1.25 7.67 0.99
CA ASN A 338 1.76 6.91 -0.14
C ASN A 338 2.43 5.60 0.29
N PHE A 339 3.22 5.61 1.36
CA PHE A 339 3.85 4.39 1.91
C PHE A 339 2.80 3.44 2.48
N GLY A 340 1.75 3.96 3.11
CA GLY A 340 0.60 3.18 3.54
C GLY A 340 -0.03 2.42 2.37
N CYS A 341 -0.23 3.08 1.23
CA CYS A 341 -0.72 2.43 0.00
C CYS A 341 0.27 1.39 -0.56
N TYR A 342 1.57 1.66 -0.53
CA TYR A 342 2.59 0.69 -0.98
C TYR A 342 2.61 -0.56 -0.09
N ALA A 343 2.44 -0.39 1.22
CA ALA A 343 2.24 -1.49 2.16
C ALA A 343 0.96 -2.27 1.83
N LEU A 344 -0.12 -1.56 1.49
CA LEU A 344 -1.42 -2.18 1.21
C LEU A 344 -1.42 -3.00 -0.08
N ILE A 345 -0.85 -2.49 -1.18
CA ILE A 345 -0.69 -3.28 -2.42
C ILE A 345 0.23 -4.49 -2.21
N SER A 346 1.22 -4.36 -1.33
CA SER A 346 2.12 -5.45 -0.96
C SER A 346 1.40 -6.52 -0.15
N ALA A 347 0.52 -6.11 0.76
CA ALA A 347 -0.34 -7.02 1.51
C ALA A 347 -1.34 -7.73 0.60
N LEU A 348 -1.96 -7.02 -0.34
CA LEU A 348 -2.82 -7.62 -1.39
C LEU A 348 -2.03 -8.62 -2.25
N ALA A 349 -0.79 -8.29 -2.64
CA ALA A 349 0.09 -9.19 -3.39
C ALA A 349 0.33 -10.51 -2.63
N ILE A 350 0.68 -10.42 -1.34
CA ILE A 350 0.94 -11.58 -0.50
C ILE A 350 -0.32 -12.39 -0.25
N ALA A 351 -1.42 -11.74 0.13
CA ALA A 351 -2.67 -12.39 0.50
C ALA A 351 -3.37 -13.07 -0.67
N SER A 352 -3.18 -12.57 -1.90
CA SER A 352 -3.72 -13.16 -3.13
C SER A 352 -2.73 -14.08 -3.88
N GLY A 353 -1.46 -14.12 -3.46
CA GLY A 353 -0.40 -14.85 -4.17
C GLY A 353 0.01 -14.22 -5.50
N ARG A 354 -0.25 -12.92 -5.68
CA ARG A 354 -0.06 -12.16 -6.92
C ARG A 354 1.04 -11.12 -6.76
N GLY A 355 2.28 -11.57 -6.88
CA GLY A 355 3.47 -10.73 -6.67
C GLY A 355 3.55 -9.51 -7.60
N GLU A 356 2.90 -9.56 -8.76
CA GLU A 356 2.84 -8.44 -9.72
C GLU A 356 2.03 -7.24 -9.23
N LEU A 357 1.28 -7.37 -8.12
CA LEU A 357 0.59 -6.24 -7.50
C LEU A 357 1.54 -5.31 -6.75
N ALA A 358 2.73 -5.77 -6.34
CA ALA A 358 3.74 -4.92 -5.73
C ALA A 358 4.46 -4.04 -6.77
N LEU A 359 5.04 -2.93 -6.32
CA LEU A 359 5.87 -2.05 -7.16
C LEU A 359 7.29 -1.97 -6.62
N ASP A 360 8.26 -1.94 -7.53
CA ASP A 360 9.65 -1.65 -7.21
C ASP A 360 9.90 -0.16 -7.00
N GLY A 361 11.04 0.15 -6.40
CA GLY A 361 11.45 1.52 -6.15
C GLY A 361 11.70 2.32 -7.42
N GLU A 362 12.17 1.70 -8.51
CA GLU A 362 12.43 2.39 -9.79
C GLU A 362 11.13 2.97 -10.37
N THR A 363 10.05 2.20 -10.33
CA THR A 363 8.72 2.61 -10.80
C THR A 363 8.16 3.74 -9.94
N ILE A 364 8.20 3.60 -8.62
CA ILE A 364 7.74 4.65 -7.70
C ILE A 364 8.54 5.93 -7.89
N GLY A 365 9.87 5.85 -7.93
CA GLY A 365 10.74 7.02 -8.14
C GLY A 365 10.45 7.75 -9.46
N ARG A 366 10.11 7.02 -10.52
CA ARG A 366 9.69 7.62 -11.79
C ARG A 366 8.37 8.39 -11.63
N TRP A 367 7.36 7.80 -11.01
CA TRP A 367 6.06 8.45 -10.82
C TRP A 367 6.15 9.66 -9.90
N THR A 368 6.87 9.54 -8.78
CA THR A 368 7.19 10.66 -7.89
C THR A 368 7.81 11.82 -8.68
N ASN A 369 8.79 11.55 -9.54
CA ASN A 369 9.42 12.61 -10.32
C ASN A 369 8.47 13.23 -11.36
N VAL A 370 7.65 12.44 -12.03
CA VAL A 370 6.64 12.97 -12.96
C VAL A 370 5.66 13.88 -12.24
N GLY A 371 5.18 13.50 -11.05
CA GLY A 371 4.27 14.34 -10.25
C GLY A 371 4.89 15.68 -9.89
N LEU A 372 6.11 15.66 -9.35
CA LEU A 372 6.89 16.86 -9.00
C LEU A 372 7.19 17.73 -10.23
N ASP A 373 7.53 17.14 -11.38
CA ASP A 373 7.79 17.86 -12.64
C ASP A 373 6.54 18.55 -13.19
N ASN A 374 5.35 18.07 -12.81
CA ASN A 374 4.06 18.66 -13.15
C ASN A 374 3.48 19.53 -12.03
N GLY A 375 4.29 19.87 -11.02
CA GLY A 375 3.98 20.90 -10.04
C GLY A 375 3.40 20.41 -8.71
N LEU A 376 3.22 19.10 -8.51
CA LEU A 376 2.97 18.58 -7.17
C LEU A 376 4.12 18.95 -6.24
N ARG A 377 3.81 19.14 -4.95
CA ARG A 377 4.79 19.58 -3.95
C ARG A 377 4.82 18.64 -2.75
N SER A 378 5.97 18.59 -2.10
CA SER A 378 6.19 17.80 -0.89
C SER A 378 5.66 18.52 0.35
N GLY A 379 4.89 17.83 1.19
CA GLY A 379 4.19 18.40 2.36
C GLY A 379 5.06 18.84 3.52
N GLY A 380 5.97 17.94 3.89
CA GLY A 380 6.85 18.08 5.05
C GLY A 380 7.92 19.17 4.94
N VAL A 381 8.06 19.89 3.82
CA VAL A 381 9.03 20.98 3.67
C VAL A 381 8.47 22.13 2.84
N ASP A 382 8.71 23.36 3.29
CA ASP A 382 8.32 24.58 2.55
C ASP A 382 9.41 24.98 1.54
N ASP A 383 9.70 24.08 0.60
CA ASP A 383 10.63 24.30 -0.51
C ASP A 383 10.05 23.75 -1.81
N VAL A 384 9.70 24.67 -2.72
CA VAL A 384 9.10 24.35 -4.03
C VAL A 384 10.02 23.57 -4.97
N HIS A 385 11.32 23.52 -4.68
CA HIS A 385 12.31 22.76 -5.45
C HIS A 385 12.67 21.43 -4.80
N PHE A 386 12.16 21.17 -3.58
CA PHE A 386 12.44 19.92 -2.91
C PHE A 386 11.86 18.75 -3.71
N ARG A 387 12.67 17.69 -3.79
CA ARG A 387 12.31 16.49 -4.55
C ARG A 387 12.19 15.30 -3.62
N GLY A 388 10.95 14.92 -3.36
CA GLY A 388 10.62 13.89 -2.42
C GLY A 388 9.14 13.88 -2.07
N ASP A 389 8.85 13.19 -0.99
CA ASP A 389 7.51 12.96 -0.46
C ASP A 389 7.58 13.26 1.05
N ASP A 390 6.77 14.19 1.54
CA ASP A 390 6.83 14.72 2.91
C ASP A 390 8.20 15.06 3.50
N GLY A 391 9.05 15.68 2.69
CA GLY A 391 10.38 16.08 3.10
C GLY A 391 11.37 14.91 3.15
N ILE A 392 10.96 13.72 2.71
CA ILE A 392 11.80 12.55 2.51
C ILE A 392 12.33 12.60 1.07
N PRO A 393 13.65 12.77 0.85
CA PRO A 393 14.21 12.82 -0.50
C PRO A 393 13.83 11.60 -1.34
N THR A 394 13.60 11.78 -2.64
CA THR A 394 13.14 10.71 -3.56
C THR A 394 13.95 9.42 -3.46
N ARG A 395 15.26 9.48 -3.21
CA ARG A 395 16.10 8.27 -3.03
C ARG A 395 15.64 7.36 -1.87
N PHE A 396 15.07 7.94 -0.82
CA PHE A 396 14.58 7.20 0.34
C PHE A 396 13.13 6.75 0.14
N VAL A 397 12.31 7.53 -0.58
CA VAL A 397 11.00 7.07 -1.10
C VAL A 397 11.18 5.78 -1.92
N VAL A 398 12.14 5.80 -2.85
CA VAL A 398 12.53 4.64 -3.68
C VAL A 398 12.99 3.47 -2.82
N ALA A 399 13.87 3.71 -1.84
CA ALA A 399 14.36 2.65 -0.96
C ALA A 399 13.23 2.01 -0.14
N THR A 400 12.29 2.81 0.38
CA THR A 400 11.13 2.30 1.12
C THR A 400 10.23 1.43 0.24
N ALA A 401 9.90 1.89 -0.97
CA ALA A 401 9.15 1.08 -1.93
C ALA A 401 9.86 -0.24 -2.26
N GLU A 402 11.19 -0.22 -2.42
CA GLU A 402 11.98 -1.43 -2.66
C GLU A 402 11.94 -2.41 -1.47
N MET A 403 11.91 -1.91 -0.23
CA MET A 403 11.76 -2.77 0.95
C MET A 403 10.40 -3.48 0.97
N PHE A 404 9.32 -2.77 0.60
CA PHE A 404 8.00 -3.39 0.46
C PHE A 404 7.99 -4.48 -0.62
N ALA A 405 8.53 -4.19 -1.81
CA ALA A 405 8.68 -5.17 -2.89
C ALA A 405 9.51 -6.38 -2.44
N GLY A 406 10.60 -6.15 -1.70
CA GLY A 406 11.45 -7.19 -1.13
C GLY A 406 10.69 -8.10 -0.17
N ILE A 407 9.82 -7.56 0.69
CA ILE A 407 8.97 -8.38 1.57
C ILE A 407 8.03 -9.26 0.76
N VAL A 408 7.38 -8.71 -0.28
CA VAL A 408 6.50 -9.49 -1.16
C VAL A 408 7.27 -10.60 -1.84
N HIS A 409 8.44 -10.29 -2.40
CA HIS A 409 9.32 -11.27 -3.03
C HIS A 409 9.63 -12.41 -2.06
N GLN A 410 10.13 -12.10 -0.85
CA GLN A 410 10.47 -13.11 0.15
C GLN A 410 9.26 -13.92 0.62
N ALA A 411 8.11 -13.27 0.82
CA ALA A 411 6.88 -13.93 1.27
C ALA A 411 6.28 -14.87 0.21
N LEU A 412 6.55 -14.61 -1.07
CA LEU A 412 6.05 -15.39 -2.20
C LEU A 412 7.09 -16.36 -2.81
N LEU A 413 8.32 -16.40 -2.30
CA LEU A 413 9.25 -17.47 -2.63
C LEU A 413 8.57 -18.82 -2.35
N GLY A 414 8.50 -19.67 -3.39
CA GLY A 414 7.83 -20.97 -3.31
C GLY A 414 8.53 -21.93 -2.33
N ASP A 415 7.84 -23.02 -1.98
CA ASP A 415 8.30 -24.06 -1.03
C ASP A 415 9.61 -24.76 -1.44
N ALA A 416 10.14 -24.51 -2.64
CA ALA A 416 11.34 -25.14 -3.18
C ALA A 416 12.61 -24.94 -2.32
N TRP A 417 12.64 -23.93 -1.44
CA TRP A 417 13.76 -23.73 -0.51
C TRP A 417 13.69 -24.61 0.75
N VAL A 418 12.54 -25.19 1.08
CA VAL A 418 12.32 -25.96 2.33
C VAL A 418 12.53 -27.47 2.13
N ALA A 419 12.71 -27.95 0.90
CA ALA A 419 12.90 -29.37 0.60
C ALA A 419 14.32 -29.70 0.10
N ALA A 420 15.27 -29.82 1.03
CA ALA A 420 16.47 -30.65 0.82
C ALA A 420 17.13 -31.15 2.14
N THR A 421 16.36 -31.34 3.22
CA THR A 421 16.87 -31.95 4.47
C THR A 421 16.11 -33.21 4.89
N SER A 422 15.43 -33.86 3.94
CA SER A 422 14.94 -35.22 4.12
C SER A 422 15.23 -36.04 2.85
N ALA A 423 16.49 -36.45 2.72
CA ALA A 423 16.92 -37.58 1.90
C ALA A 423 17.80 -38.48 2.76
#